data_AF-A0A1F7F2D2-F1
#
_entry.id   AF-A0A1F7F2D2-F1
#
_cell.length_a   1.000
_cell.length_b   1.000
_cell.length_c   1.000
_cell.angle_alpha   90.00
_cell.angle_beta   90.00
_cell.angle_gamma   90.00
#
_symmetry.space_group_name_H-M   'P 1'
#
loop_
_entity.id
_entity.type
_entity.pdbx_description
1 polymer ?
#
loop_
_entity_poly.entity_id
_entity_poly.type
_entity_poly.pdbx_seq_one_letter_code
_entity_poly.pdbx_strand_id
1 'polypeptide(L)'
;MKFNLAIALTLAMTVMLGTLLPSCNKTTDPEGPDEQDPVATVRVKNDFNNPAMAMKPPWTICKCNYRGVEFGKVLQGDSSAAREVSPGIDYVLMVLAWNDTACSTQNCLPVASKIEEEVVDGQTRTIAINAPNHQGPCPPEGVQPIPDSLYDRILDLYPEYQFLPYDQRTNNPECLD
;
A
#
# COMPACT_ATOMS: atom_id res chain seq x y z
N MET A 1 68.83 3.28 -22.34
CA MET A 1 69.84 3.94 -21.49
C MET A 1 69.21 4.24 -20.13
N LYS A 2 69.89 3.80 -19.06
CA LYS A 2 69.48 3.95 -17.67
C LYS A 2 69.81 5.37 -17.19
N PHE A 3 68.92 6.00 -16.43
CA PHE A 3 69.32 7.00 -15.44
C PHE A 3 68.45 6.85 -14.19
N ASN A 4 69.11 6.44 -13.11
CA ASN A 4 68.66 6.57 -11.73
C ASN A 4 68.89 8.03 -11.30
N LEU A 5 67.97 8.61 -10.52
CA LEU A 5 68.35 9.52 -9.44
C LEU A 5 67.25 9.56 -8.37
N ALA A 6 67.65 9.24 -7.15
CA ALA A 6 66.89 9.34 -5.92
C ALA A 6 67.00 10.74 -5.29
N ILE A 7 66.38 10.93 -4.10
CA ILE A 7 66.46 12.05 -3.13
C ILE A 7 65.23 12.99 -3.26
N ALA A 8 64.46 13.38 -2.24
CA ALA A 8 64.67 13.42 -0.79
C ALA A 8 63.38 13.15 0.03
N LEU A 9 63.64 12.57 1.19
CA LEU A 9 62.87 12.53 2.42
C LEU A 9 62.49 13.95 2.92
N THR A 10 61.22 14.19 3.30
CA THR A 10 60.92 15.19 4.34
C THR A 10 59.71 14.76 5.17
N LEU A 11 60.00 14.62 6.45
CA LEU A 11 59.16 14.23 7.57
C LEU A 11 58.37 15.45 8.05
N ALA A 12 57.06 15.35 8.24
CA ALA A 12 56.29 16.29 9.05
C ALA A 12 55.32 15.51 9.94
N MET A 13 55.74 15.39 11.19
CA MET A 13 55.09 14.74 12.31
C MET A 13 54.15 15.77 12.95
N THR A 14 52.84 15.58 12.88
CA THR A 14 51.89 16.40 13.64
C THR A 14 51.29 15.55 14.75
N VAL A 15 51.78 15.81 15.95
CA VAL A 15 51.25 15.37 17.23
C VAL A 15 49.94 16.11 17.48
N MET A 16 48.83 15.39 17.69
CA MET A 16 47.65 15.93 18.36
C MET A 16 47.46 15.15 19.66
N LEU A 17 47.89 15.80 20.74
CA LEU A 17 47.80 15.32 22.11
C LEU A 17 46.49 15.85 22.71
N GLY A 18 45.60 14.91 23.06
CA GLY A 18 44.73 14.89 24.25
C GLY A 18 43.84 16.08 24.60
N THR A 19 42.53 15.80 24.71
CA THR A 19 41.72 16.21 25.87
C THR A 19 40.78 15.06 26.28
N LEU A 20 41.11 14.47 27.43
CA LEU A 20 40.18 13.67 28.25
C LEU A 20 39.19 14.63 28.90
N LEU A 21 37.89 14.37 28.76
CA LEU A 21 36.85 14.93 29.62
C LEU A 21 36.06 13.80 30.29
N PRO A 22 35.56 14.01 31.52
CA PRO A 22 35.08 12.96 32.40
C PRO A 22 33.62 12.57 32.11
N SER A 23 33.37 11.27 32.30
CA SER A 23 32.13 10.62 32.76
C SER A 23 30.84 11.47 32.80
N CYS A 24 29.91 11.16 31.90
CA CYS A 24 28.48 11.18 32.22
C CYS A 24 28.01 9.73 32.31
N ASN A 25 27.88 9.28 33.55
CA ASN A 25 27.19 8.07 33.96
C ASN A 25 25.76 8.14 33.39
N LYS A 26 25.47 7.42 32.29
CA LYS A 26 24.10 7.25 31.82
C LYS A 26 23.44 6.26 32.76
N THR A 27 22.77 6.80 33.77
CA THR A 27 21.75 6.10 34.55
C THR A 27 20.80 5.45 33.54
N THR A 28 20.77 4.12 33.50
CA THR A 28 19.68 3.35 32.92
C THR A 28 18.47 3.56 33.81
N ASP A 29 17.68 4.57 33.48
CA ASP A 29 16.32 4.72 34.00
C ASP A 29 15.47 3.54 33.52
N PRO A 30 14.49 3.09 34.34
CA PRO A 30 13.75 1.86 34.11
C PRO A 30 12.90 1.96 32.85
N GLU A 31 12.85 0.86 32.10
CA GLU A 31 11.92 0.61 31.00
C GLU A 31 10.52 1.11 31.42
N GLY A 32 10.08 2.20 30.78
CA GLY A 32 8.68 2.60 30.81
C GLY A 32 7.83 1.47 30.22
N PRO A 33 6.50 1.46 30.46
CA PRO A 33 5.64 0.49 29.79
C PRO A 33 5.90 0.59 28.28
N ASP A 34 6.21 -0.54 27.64
CA ASP A 34 6.36 -0.63 26.19
C ASP A 34 5.13 0.03 25.56
N GLU A 35 5.31 1.24 25.02
CA GLU A 35 4.32 1.90 24.16
C GLU A 35 4.29 1.07 22.88
N GLN A 36 3.49 0.00 22.89
CA GLN A 36 3.17 -0.72 21.66
C GLN A 36 2.38 0.24 20.79
N ASP A 37 2.83 0.40 19.54
CA ASP A 37 2.06 1.14 18.54
C ASP A 37 0.64 0.56 18.49
N PRO A 38 -0.40 1.41 18.41
CA PRO A 38 -1.77 0.92 18.38
C PRO A 38 -2.00 0.06 17.13
N VAL A 39 -2.67 -1.08 17.30
CA VAL A 39 -2.88 -2.09 16.25
C VAL A 39 -4.32 -2.54 16.23
N ALA A 40 -4.88 -2.63 15.02
CA ALA A 40 -6.16 -3.27 14.75
C ALA A 40 -5.97 -4.50 13.86
N THR A 41 -6.86 -5.48 13.98
CA THR A 41 -6.92 -6.64 13.10
C THR A 41 -8.01 -6.44 12.05
N VAL A 42 -7.64 -6.46 10.77
CA VAL A 42 -8.56 -6.27 9.65
C VAL A 42 -8.63 -7.51 8.76
N ARG A 43 -9.79 -7.75 8.17
CA ARG A 43 -10.02 -8.60 7.00
C ARG A 43 -10.71 -7.80 5.90
N VAL A 44 -10.46 -8.16 4.65
CA VAL A 44 -11.18 -7.62 3.50
C VAL A 44 -12.11 -8.71 2.97
N LYS A 45 -13.41 -8.41 2.84
CA LYS A 45 -14.41 -9.30 2.26
C LYS A 45 -14.80 -8.80 0.87
N ASN A 46 -14.71 -9.67 -0.13
CA ASN A 46 -15.31 -9.41 -1.43
C ASN A 46 -16.82 -9.71 -1.33
N ASP A 47 -17.62 -8.67 -1.13
CA ASP A 47 -19.06 -8.75 -0.86
C ASP A 47 -19.90 -8.41 -2.11
N PHE A 48 -19.33 -8.49 -3.31
CA PHE A 48 -20.05 -8.22 -4.56
C PHE A 48 -21.17 -9.24 -4.87
N ASN A 49 -21.21 -10.39 -4.20
CA ASN A 49 -22.31 -11.37 -4.31
C ASN A 49 -23.42 -11.17 -3.27
N ASN A 50 -23.40 -10.09 -2.48
CA ASN A 50 -24.36 -9.87 -1.40
C ASN A 50 -25.81 -9.88 -1.94
N PRO A 51 -26.69 -10.76 -1.41
CA PRO A 51 -28.06 -10.89 -1.91
C PRO A 51 -28.92 -9.64 -1.67
N ALA A 52 -28.55 -8.78 -0.72
CA ALA A 52 -29.22 -7.51 -0.46
C ALA A 52 -28.92 -6.42 -1.50
N MET A 53 -27.93 -6.64 -2.38
CA MET A 53 -27.54 -5.69 -3.42
C MET A 53 -28.33 -5.92 -4.72
N ALA A 54 -28.75 -4.83 -5.39
CA ALA A 54 -29.42 -4.90 -6.68
C ALA A 54 -28.46 -5.32 -7.81
N MET A 55 -27.27 -4.74 -7.85
CA MET A 55 -26.21 -5.07 -8.81
C MET A 55 -25.15 -5.94 -8.13
N LYS A 56 -24.80 -7.06 -8.76
CA LYS A 56 -23.85 -8.06 -8.24
C LYS A 56 -22.79 -8.36 -9.30
N PRO A 57 -21.86 -7.42 -9.55
CA PRO A 57 -20.85 -7.61 -10.58
C PRO A 57 -19.93 -8.78 -10.21
N PRO A 58 -19.47 -9.60 -11.19
CA PRO A 58 -18.62 -10.77 -10.96
C PRO A 58 -17.15 -10.36 -10.73
N TRP A 59 -16.91 -9.35 -9.89
CA TRP A 59 -15.58 -8.85 -9.60
C TRP A 59 -14.79 -9.82 -8.72
N THR A 60 -13.59 -10.18 -9.18
CA THR A 60 -12.55 -10.76 -8.33
C THR A 60 -11.63 -9.65 -7.85
N ILE A 61 -11.33 -9.60 -6.54
CA ILE A 61 -10.27 -8.74 -6.01
C ILE A 61 -8.94 -9.44 -6.26
N CYS A 62 -8.13 -8.92 -7.17
CA CYS A 62 -6.85 -9.51 -7.56
C CYS A 62 -5.72 -9.08 -6.64
N LYS A 63 -5.74 -7.80 -6.25
CA LYS A 63 -4.86 -7.19 -5.27
C LYS A 63 -5.69 -6.26 -4.40
N CYS A 64 -5.38 -6.19 -3.11
CA CYS A 64 -5.92 -5.15 -2.24
C CYS A 64 -4.94 -4.76 -1.14
N ASN A 65 -4.90 -3.46 -0.88
CA ASN A 65 -4.08 -2.82 0.13
C ASN A 65 -4.97 -1.90 0.98
N TYR A 66 -4.75 -1.92 2.29
CA TYR A 66 -5.35 -0.95 3.20
C TYR A 66 -4.27 -0.44 4.14
N ARG A 67 -4.07 0.88 4.16
CA ARG A 67 -3.07 1.55 5.00
C ARG A 67 -1.66 0.97 4.91
N GLY A 68 -1.23 0.61 3.70
CA GLY A 68 0.10 0.06 3.43
C GLY A 68 0.22 -1.45 3.63
N VAL A 69 -0.84 -2.13 4.07
CA VAL A 69 -0.83 -3.59 4.29
C VAL A 69 -1.54 -4.32 3.16
N GLU A 70 -0.88 -5.29 2.54
CA GLU A 70 -1.44 -6.10 1.45
C GLU A 70 -2.22 -7.31 1.98
N PHE A 71 -3.42 -7.49 1.44
CA PHE A 71 -4.34 -8.59 1.77
C PHE A 71 -4.42 -9.65 0.66
N GLY A 72 -3.86 -9.36 -0.52
CA GLY A 72 -3.75 -10.25 -1.66
C GLY A 72 -5.07 -10.40 -2.42
N LYS A 73 -5.27 -11.58 -3.01
CA LYS A 73 -6.44 -11.91 -3.82
C LYS A 73 -7.61 -12.38 -2.95
N VAL A 74 -8.82 -11.93 -3.26
CA VAL A 74 -10.07 -12.31 -2.59
C VAL A 74 -11.14 -12.63 -3.62
N LEU A 75 -11.51 -13.92 -3.72
CA LEU A 75 -12.61 -14.38 -4.58
C LEU A 75 -13.95 -13.86 -4.07
N GLN A 76 -14.93 -13.80 -4.98
CA GLN A 76 -16.26 -13.32 -4.65
C GLN A 76 -16.90 -14.16 -3.53
N GLY A 77 -17.36 -13.51 -2.46
CA GLY A 77 -17.93 -14.15 -1.27
C GLY A 77 -16.93 -14.49 -0.18
N ASP A 78 -15.63 -14.53 -0.51
CA ASP A 78 -14.58 -14.87 0.44
C ASP A 78 -14.10 -13.66 1.26
N SER A 79 -13.32 -13.96 2.28
CA SER A 79 -12.56 -12.96 3.06
C SER A 79 -11.07 -13.28 3.00
N SER A 80 -10.25 -12.24 3.00
CA SER A 80 -8.81 -12.36 3.14
C SER A 80 -8.44 -13.01 4.49
N ALA A 81 -7.17 -13.40 4.60
CA ALA A 81 -6.55 -13.61 5.91
C ALA A 81 -6.66 -12.33 6.77
N ALA A 82 -6.70 -12.51 8.09
CA ALA A 82 -6.60 -11.40 9.03
C ALA A 82 -5.18 -10.80 8.97
N ARG A 83 -5.09 -9.48 9.03
CA ARG A 83 -3.83 -8.73 9.07
C ARG A 83 -3.89 -7.63 10.11
N GLU A 84 -2.76 -7.36 10.74
CA GLU A 84 -2.58 -6.21 11.62
C GLU A 84 -2.36 -4.95 10.78
N VAL A 85 -3.04 -3.87 11.15
CA VAL A 85 -2.95 -2.56 10.51
C VAL A 85 -2.95 -1.46 11.56
N SER A 86 -2.32 -0.32 11.26
CA SER A 86 -2.43 0.86 12.12
C SER A 86 -3.86 1.42 12.07
N PRO A 87 -4.45 1.82 13.22
CA PRO A 87 -5.75 2.46 13.27
C PRO A 87 -5.88 3.75 12.47
N GLY A 88 -7.05 3.95 11.90
CA GLY A 88 -7.59 5.19 11.33
C GLY A 88 -8.40 4.94 10.05
N ILE A 89 -8.68 6.00 9.29
CA ILE A 89 -9.53 5.99 8.10
C ILE A 89 -8.71 6.13 6.81
N ASP A 90 -8.96 5.27 5.81
CA ASP A 90 -8.39 5.34 4.46
C ASP A 90 -9.26 4.58 3.45
N TYR A 91 -8.85 4.53 2.20
CA TYR A 91 -9.46 3.70 1.16
C TYR A 91 -8.82 2.31 1.12
N VAL A 92 -9.60 1.32 0.70
CA VAL A 92 -9.05 0.05 0.23
C VAL A 92 -8.68 0.22 -1.24
N LEU A 93 -7.39 0.17 -1.54
CA LEU A 93 -6.81 0.33 -2.87
C LEU A 93 -6.64 -1.02 -3.54
N MET A 94 -7.22 -1.21 -4.72
CA MET A 94 -7.41 -2.54 -5.29
C MET A 94 -7.13 -2.59 -6.79
N VAL A 95 -6.95 -3.82 -7.25
CA VAL A 95 -7.07 -4.21 -8.65
C VAL A 95 -8.19 -5.24 -8.76
N LEU A 96 -9.20 -4.97 -9.59
CA LEU A 96 -10.34 -5.87 -9.81
C LEU A 96 -10.35 -6.42 -11.23
N ALA A 97 -10.77 -7.67 -11.39
CA ALA A 97 -10.95 -8.31 -12.70
C ALA A 97 -12.39 -8.80 -12.90
N TRP A 98 -12.97 -8.53 -14.08
CA TRP A 98 -14.36 -8.88 -14.37
C TRP A 98 -14.45 -10.34 -14.81
N ASN A 99 -15.11 -11.18 -14.00
CA ASN A 99 -15.30 -12.60 -14.30
C ASN A 99 -14.00 -13.38 -14.58
N ASP A 100 -12.86 -12.86 -14.12
CA ASP A 100 -11.56 -13.50 -14.25
C ASP A 100 -10.99 -13.81 -12.86
N THR A 101 -11.01 -15.10 -12.51
CA THR A 101 -10.41 -15.56 -11.26
C THR A 101 -8.92 -15.84 -11.41
N ALA A 102 -8.34 -15.87 -12.61
CA ALA A 102 -6.89 -15.98 -12.79
C ALA A 102 -6.18 -14.65 -12.54
N CYS A 103 -6.91 -13.53 -12.60
CA CYS A 103 -6.39 -12.17 -12.42
C CYS A 103 -5.30 -11.84 -13.46
N SER A 104 -5.62 -12.09 -14.74
CA SER A 104 -4.79 -11.66 -15.85
C SER A 104 -4.59 -10.16 -15.78
N THR A 105 -3.34 -9.70 -15.89
CA THR A 105 -3.02 -8.27 -15.83
C THR A 105 -3.70 -7.45 -16.92
N GLN A 106 -4.04 -8.09 -18.04
CA GLN A 106 -4.72 -7.45 -19.16
C GLN A 106 -6.21 -7.22 -18.91
N ASN A 107 -6.83 -7.96 -17.97
CA ASN A 107 -8.27 -7.97 -17.75
C ASN A 107 -8.67 -7.30 -16.42
N CYS A 108 -7.88 -6.31 -16.01
CA CYS A 108 -7.97 -5.71 -14.70
C CYS A 108 -8.21 -4.20 -14.77
N LEU A 109 -8.84 -3.66 -13.72
CA LEU A 109 -9.00 -2.24 -13.50
C LEU A 109 -8.51 -1.84 -12.11
N PRO A 110 -7.85 -0.67 -11.97
CA PRO A 110 -7.57 -0.08 -10.67
C PRO A 110 -8.86 0.44 -10.05
N VAL A 111 -9.12 0.12 -8.78
CA VAL A 111 -10.36 0.47 -8.08
C VAL A 111 -10.05 0.87 -6.65
N ALA A 112 -10.75 1.88 -6.14
CA ALA A 112 -10.71 2.21 -4.71
C ALA A 112 -12.08 2.03 -4.09
N SER A 113 -12.11 1.50 -2.87
CA SER A 113 -13.32 1.45 -2.05
C SER A 113 -13.21 2.35 -0.84
N LYS A 114 -14.23 3.20 -0.67
CA LYS A 114 -14.35 4.07 0.50
C LYS A 114 -14.84 3.26 1.70
N ILE A 115 -14.18 3.41 2.84
CA ILE A 115 -14.74 2.95 4.12
C ILE A 115 -15.46 4.12 4.79
N GLU A 116 -16.60 3.83 5.42
CA GLU A 116 -17.41 4.86 6.10
C GLU A 116 -17.03 5.03 7.57
N GLU A 117 -16.40 4.02 8.17
CA GLU A 117 -16.03 4.01 9.58
C GLU A 117 -14.54 3.82 9.74
N GLU A 118 -13.99 4.57 10.68
CA GLU A 118 -12.60 4.47 11.09
C GLU A 118 -12.29 3.10 11.71
N VAL A 119 -11.11 2.56 11.40
CA VAL A 119 -10.55 1.41 12.12
C VAL A 119 -9.92 1.92 13.41
N VAL A 120 -10.35 1.45 14.57
CA VAL A 120 -9.85 1.92 15.87
C VAL A 120 -8.91 0.91 16.54
N ASP A 121 -8.11 1.36 17.49
CA ASP A 121 -7.16 0.51 18.22
C ASP A 121 -7.83 -0.68 18.91
N GLY A 122 -7.17 -1.85 18.89
CA GLY A 122 -7.66 -3.12 19.43
C GLY A 122 -8.87 -3.72 18.69
N GLN A 123 -9.38 -3.07 17.65
CA GLN A 123 -10.56 -3.55 16.92
C GLN A 123 -10.22 -4.78 16.07
N THR A 124 -11.15 -5.73 16.00
CA THR A 124 -11.22 -6.69 14.90
C THR A 124 -12.33 -6.27 13.94
N ARG A 125 -11.99 -5.99 12.68
CA ARG A 125 -12.91 -5.49 11.67
C ARG A 125 -12.87 -6.31 10.39
N THR A 126 -14.02 -6.49 9.74
CA THR A 126 -14.08 -6.93 8.34
C THR A 126 -14.59 -5.77 7.48
N ILE A 127 -13.79 -5.34 6.52
CA ILE A 127 -14.16 -4.31 5.55
C ILE A 127 -14.82 -5.02 4.36
N ALA A 128 -16.11 -4.77 4.15
CA ALA A 128 -16.86 -5.32 3.02
C ALA A 128 -16.70 -4.43 1.79
N ILE A 129 -16.31 -5.04 0.67
CA ILE A 129 -16.16 -4.38 -0.63
C ILE A 129 -17.35 -4.76 -1.51
N ASN A 130 -18.11 -3.77 -1.97
CA ASN A 130 -19.32 -4.01 -2.76
C ASN A 130 -19.63 -2.84 -3.72
N ALA A 131 -20.69 -2.99 -4.52
CA ALA A 131 -21.05 -2.01 -5.55
C ALA A 131 -21.21 -0.57 -5.02
N PRO A 132 -21.92 -0.31 -3.91
CA PRO A 132 -22.10 1.04 -3.37
C PRO A 132 -20.84 1.80 -2.95
N ASN A 133 -19.76 1.11 -2.58
CA ASN A 133 -18.60 1.75 -1.98
C ASN A 133 -17.33 1.74 -2.84
N HIS A 134 -17.36 1.15 -4.04
CA HIS A 134 -16.23 1.12 -4.97
C HIS A 134 -16.34 2.16 -6.09
N GLN A 135 -15.20 2.61 -6.60
CA GLN A 135 -15.09 3.49 -7.76
C GLN A 135 -13.92 3.04 -8.65
N GLY A 136 -14.19 2.93 -9.95
CA GLY A 136 -13.18 2.61 -10.99
C GLY A 136 -12.90 3.80 -11.92
N PRO A 137 -11.98 3.64 -12.89
CA PRO A 137 -11.53 4.73 -13.77
C PRO A 137 -12.55 5.19 -14.80
N CYS A 138 -13.42 4.27 -15.24
CA CYS A 138 -14.39 4.46 -16.31
C CYS A 138 -15.79 4.01 -15.84
N PRO A 139 -16.40 4.72 -14.88
CA PRO A 139 -17.73 4.37 -14.40
C PRO A 139 -18.81 4.74 -15.43
N PRO A 140 -20.05 4.25 -15.25
CA PRO A 140 -21.19 4.66 -16.07
C PRO A 140 -21.44 6.18 -16.07
N GLU A 141 -22.17 6.66 -17.07
CA GLU A 141 -22.54 8.08 -17.19
C GLU A 141 -23.23 8.61 -15.91
N GLY A 142 -22.83 9.81 -15.50
CA GLY A 142 -23.35 10.46 -14.29
C GLY A 142 -22.67 10.04 -12.98
N VAL A 143 -21.76 9.05 -13.01
CA VAL A 143 -20.97 8.64 -11.85
C VAL A 143 -19.56 9.21 -11.94
N GLN A 144 -19.04 9.71 -10.82
CA GLN A 144 -17.66 10.22 -10.77
C GLN A 144 -16.66 9.06 -10.80
N PRO A 145 -15.57 9.17 -11.58
CA PRO A 145 -14.51 8.18 -11.57
C PRO A 145 -13.82 8.14 -10.20
N ILE A 146 -13.02 7.10 -10.00
CA ILE A 146 -12.03 7.07 -8.92
C ILE A 146 -11.23 8.39 -8.88
N PRO A 147 -11.01 8.99 -7.71
CA PRO A 147 -10.16 10.18 -7.59
C PRO A 147 -8.73 9.95 -8.08
N ASP A 148 -8.17 10.96 -8.75
CA ASP A 148 -6.79 10.98 -9.29
C ASP A 148 -5.74 10.52 -8.27
N SER A 149 -5.76 11.12 -7.08
CA SER A 149 -4.83 10.79 -6.00
C SER A 149 -4.93 9.34 -5.50
N LEU A 150 -6.07 8.68 -5.63
CA LEU A 150 -6.22 7.27 -5.27
C LEU A 150 -5.80 6.36 -6.41
N TYR A 151 -6.06 6.78 -7.64
CA TYR A 151 -5.62 6.08 -8.84
C TYR A 151 -4.10 5.99 -8.89
N ASP A 152 -3.40 7.11 -8.72
CA ASP A 152 -1.93 7.16 -8.75
C ASP A 152 -1.31 6.29 -7.64
N ARG A 153 -1.91 6.28 -6.44
CA ARG A 153 -1.48 5.37 -5.36
C ARG A 153 -1.60 3.89 -5.78
N ILE A 154 -2.61 3.52 -6.56
CA ILE A 154 -2.79 2.15 -7.04
C ILE A 154 -1.73 1.82 -8.10
N LEU A 155 -1.42 2.75 -9.00
CA LEU A 155 -0.37 2.58 -10.02
C LEU A 155 1.01 2.39 -9.36
N ASP A 156 1.31 3.17 -8.33
CA ASP A 156 2.55 3.04 -7.57
C ASP A 156 2.64 1.70 -6.83
N LEU A 157 1.52 1.20 -6.30
CA LEU A 157 1.45 -0.08 -5.59
C LEU A 157 1.60 -1.28 -6.53
N TYR A 158 1.05 -1.21 -7.74
CA TYR A 158 0.95 -2.35 -8.65
C TYR A 158 1.42 -2.02 -10.09
N PRO A 159 2.70 -1.62 -10.26
CA PRO A 159 3.23 -1.22 -11.57
C PRO A 159 3.21 -2.37 -12.60
N GLU A 160 3.14 -3.62 -12.16
CA GLU A 160 3.09 -4.79 -13.04
C GLU A 160 1.84 -4.85 -13.93
N TYR A 161 0.77 -4.13 -13.55
CA TYR A 161 -0.47 -4.07 -14.35
C TYR A 161 -0.40 -3.04 -15.48
N GLN A 162 0.60 -2.15 -15.48
CA GLN A 162 0.85 -1.19 -16.55
C GLN A 162 -0.39 -0.35 -16.94
N PHE A 163 -1.22 -0.01 -15.95
CA PHE A 163 -2.36 0.88 -16.16
C PHE A 163 -1.90 2.22 -16.72
N LEU A 164 -2.69 2.78 -17.61
CA LEU A 164 -2.42 4.10 -18.17
C LEU A 164 -2.56 5.19 -17.10
N PRO A 165 -1.86 6.33 -17.22
CA PRO A 165 -2.01 7.46 -16.29
C PRO A 165 -3.45 7.99 -16.22
N TYR A 166 -3.78 8.75 -15.17
CA TYR A 166 -5.16 9.15 -14.87
C TYR A 166 -5.87 9.93 -16.00
N ASP A 167 -5.13 10.77 -16.73
CA ASP A 167 -5.64 11.52 -17.88
C ASP A 167 -6.00 10.63 -19.08
N GLN A 168 -5.44 9.41 -19.12
CA GLN A 168 -5.66 8.39 -20.12
C GLN A 168 -6.43 7.18 -19.57
N ARG A 169 -6.95 7.25 -18.34
CA ARG A 169 -7.56 6.11 -17.64
C ARG A 169 -8.71 5.43 -18.39
N THR A 170 -9.43 6.16 -19.23
CA THR A 170 -10.54 5.62 -20.03
C THR A 170 -10.06 4.82 -21.24
N ASN A 171 -8.76 4.88 -21.54
CA ASN A 171 -8.13 4.12 -22.61
C ASN A 171 -7.49 2.83 -22.12
N ASN A 172 -7.61 2.50 -20.81
CA ASN A 172 -7.29 1.16 -20.35
C ASN A 172 -8.17 0.15 -21.12
N PRO A 173 -7.64 -1.00 -21.56
CA PRO A 173 -8.40 -1.95 -22.38
C PRO A 173 -9.79 -2.29 -21.83
N GLU A 174 -9.87 -2.56 -20.52
CA GLU A 174 -11.11 -2.88 -19.81
C GLU A 174 -12.13 -1.74 -19.69
N CYS A 175 -11.78 -0.53 -20.13
CA CYS A 175 -12.69 0.60 -20.24
C CYS A 175 -13.29 0.77 -21.66
N LEU A 176 -12.82 0.00 -22.63
CA LEU A 176 -13.20 0.13 -24.04
C LEU A 176 -14.29 -0.86 -24.48
N ASP A 177 -14.50 -1.93 -23.70
CA ASP A 177 -15.48 -2.99 -23.92
C ASP A 177 -16.77 -2.79 -23.09
#